data_AF-G0P1T4-F1
#
_entry.id   AF-G0P1T4-F1
#
_cell.length_a   1.000
_cell.length_b   1.000
_cell.length_c   1.000
_cell.angle_alpha   90.00
_cell.angle_beta   90.00
_cell.angle_gamma   90.00
#
_symmetry.space_group_name_H-M   'P 1'
#
loop_
_entity.id
_entity.type
_entity.pdbx_description
1 polymer ?
#
loop_
_entity_poly.entity_id
_entity_poly.type
_entity_poly.pdbx_seq_one_letter_code
_entity_poly.pdbx_strand_id
1 'polypeptide(L)'
;MRIDGRVLPAPRLLYCYPNSKQQNCVTTPNNGTWDMRGKNFYLGVEIRKWAVVCFAEPAVVPSHNIQSFIGNLCKVAREIGMPFVDDYCFCRYAQSDQACSLLDYLLKEFVDLQLVICIVPGKSTVYGDLKRKGDLLGLTTQCVRSHNVSKNSPHTLSNLCMKINSKLGGTNVVISSPPPSVTCEPVLFVGCYLSRTSVSTPSDTASSVSHNETSIACIVGSVDGHPTRFAPVFRIQPRQTNTIVEMRDMMKEAILNFSRSTGYKPHKIVIYRAGIGEGTVDEILQTELRAVREACSMIDYNFQPGFTFIGLDVTHHTRLFASNDIDQIGNSRNVPAGTLVETGITVNNLFEFYLVSHAGIQGTSRPTKYVVMWDDNRMPPDEIHEMTYQLCHTQSRCTRSVSIPSPVYYAKLVAQRAKILMADEKFDIELFREKALTDGMLFA
;
A
#
# COMPACT_ATOMS: atom_id res chain seq x y z
N MET A 1 -7.75 2.03 34.04
CA MET A 1 -7.41 0.63 34.35
C MET A 1 -5.93 0.43 34.05
N ARG A 2 -5.16 -0.17 34.96
CA ARG A 2 -3.78 -0.58 34.68
C ARG A 2 -3.82 -2.00 34.11
N ILE A 3 -3.06 -2.22 33.05
CA ILE A 3 -2.96 -3.50 32.35
C ILE A 3 -1.51 -3.73 31.97
N ASP A 4 -1.14 -4.99 31.82
CA ASP A 4 0.17 -5.36 31.34
C ASP A 4 0.17 -5.45 29.81
N GLY A 5 1.26 -4.98 29.21
CA GLY A 5 1.52 -5.08 27.79
C GLY A 5 2.98 -5.47 27.56
N ARG A 6 3.25 -6.07 26.41
CA ARG A 6 4.61 -6.43 25.99
C ARG A 6 5.01 -5.67 24.74
N VAL A 7 6.30 -5.41 24.56
CA VAL A 7 6.80 -4.75 23.35
C VAL A 7 7.40 -5.80 22.43
N LEU A 8 6.78 -6.00 21.27
CA LEU A 8 7.29 -6.94 20.27
C LEU A 8 8.62 -6.46 19.68
N PRO A 9 9.55 -7.38 19.38
CA PRO A 9 10.80 -7.02 18.72
C PRO A 9 10.53 -6.52 17.29
N ALA A 10 11.20 -5.44 16.90
CA ALA A 10 11.15 -4.96 15.53
C ALA A 10 11.88 -5.94 14.58
N PRO A 11 11.35 -6.20 13.37
CA PRO A 11 12.00 -7.08 12.41
C PRO A 11 13.32 -6.51 11.92
N ARG A 12 14.24 -7.40 11.56
CA ARG A 12 15.41 -7.04 10.78
C ARG A 12 15.01 -6.84 9.31
N LEU A 13 15.37 -5.70 8.76
CA LEU A 13 15.07 -5.28 7.40
C LEU A 13 16.33 -5.38 6.54
N LEU A 14 16.22 -6.06 5.40
CA LEU A 14 17.31 -6.29 4.46
C LEU A 14 17.16 -5.39 3.22
N TYR A 15 18.20 -4.61 2.98
CA TYR A 15 18.48 -3.79 1.81
C TYR A 15 19.59 -4.45 0.97
N CYS A 16 19.72 -4.09 -0.31
CA CYS A 16 20.68 -4.64 -1.28
C CYS A 16 20.62 -6.17 -1.52
N TYR A 17 20.88 -6.60 -2.75
CA TYR A 17 21.25 -7.99 -3.02
C TYR A 17 22.73 -8.21 -2.63
N PRO A 18 23.10 -9.33 -1.98
CA PRO A 18 24.43 -9.52 -1.39
C PRO A 18 25.52 -9.78 -2.44
N ASN A 19 25.93 -8.75 -3.18
CA ASN A 19 27.07 -8.83 -4.12
C ASN A 19 28.21 -7.84 -3.78
N SER A 20 28.14 -7.10 -2.66
CA SER A 20 29.26 -6.28 -2.21
C SER A 20 29.65 -6.58 -0.76
N LYS A 21 30.92 -6.96 -0.56
CA LYS A 21 31.50 -7.36 0.74
C LYS A 21 31.61 -6.21 1.76
N GLN A 22 30.95 -5.06 1.57
CA GLN A 22 31.25 -3.83 2.34
C GLN A 22 30.06 -2.93 2.70
N GLN A 23 28.79 -3.34 2.54
CA GLN A 23 27.66 -2.52 3.00
C GLN A 23 26.87 -3.21 4.11
N ASN A 24 26.60 -2.47 5.20
CA ASN A 24 25.64 -2.89 6.22
C ASN A 24 24.22 -2.89 5.62
N CYS A 25 23.90 -4.01 4.98
CA CYS A 25 22.64 -4.26 4.27
C CYS A 25 21.45 -4.49 5.20
N VAL A 26 21.68 -4.74 6.49
CA VAL A 26 20.62 -5.00 7.46
C VAL A 26 20.43 -3.80 8.38
N THR A 27 19.18 -3.40 8.59
CA THR A 27 18.79 -2.39 9.57
C THR A 27 17.71 -2.94 10.48
N THR A 28 17.78 -2.58 11.76
CA THR A 28 16.70 -2.85 12.71
C THR A 28 16.00 -1.52 13.01
N PRO A 29 14.68 -1.42 12.83
CA PRO A 29 13.92 -0.24 13.23
C PRO A 29 14.11 0.08 14.71
N ASN A 30 14.21 1.36 15.02
CA ASN A 30 14.20 1.86 16.39
C ASN A 30 12.91 2.66 16.60
N ASN A 31 12.06 2.19 17.52
CA ASN A 31 10.75 2.76 17.82
C ASN A 31 9.94 3.06 16.54
N GLY A 32 9.90 2.09 15.61
CA GLY A 32 9.11 2.17 14.39
C GLY A 32 9.68 3.11 13.31
N THR A 33 10.93 3.53 13.41
CA THR A 33 11.61 4.32 12.35
C THR A 33 12.99 3.76 12.01
N TRP A 34 13.40 3.91 10.76
CA TRP A 34 14.75 3.58 10.29
C TRP A 34 15.16 4.51 9.15
N ASP A 35 16.37 4.30 8.65
CA ASP A 35 16.99 5.18 7.67
C ASP A 35 17.71 4.40 6.56
N MET A 36 17.64 4.95 5.35
CA MET A 36 18.23 4.44 4.12
C MET A 36 19.63 5.00 3.84
N ARG A 37 20.16 5.95 4.63
CA ARG A 37 21.53 6.46 4.43
C ARG A 37 22.54 5.29 4.37
N GLY A 38 23.34 5.31 3.30
CA GLY A 38 24.36 4.30 3.01
C GLY A 38 23.83 2.94 2.56
N LYS A 39 22.57 2.84 2.12
CA LYS A 39 21.93 1.58 1.70
C LYS A 39 21.29 1.73 0.32
N ASN A 40 21.45 0.71 -0.51
CA ASN A 40 20.72 0.61 -1.77
C ASN A 40 19.43 -0.20 -1.60
N PHE A 41 18.43 0.06 -2.44
CA PHE A 41 17.24 -0.78 -2.50
C PHE A 41 17.59 -2.26 -2.71
N TYR A 42 16.74 -3.14 -2.18
CA TYR A 42 16.89 -4.58 -2.36
C TYR A 42 16.92 -4.98 -3.84
N LEU A 43 16.00 -4.42 -4.63
CA LEU A 43 15.95 -4.49 -6.08
C LEU A 43 15.61 -3.10 -6.61
N GLY A 44 16.62 -2.37 -7.09
CA GLY A 44 16.46 -1.07 -7.72
C GLY A 44 16.29 -1.18 -9.23
N VAL A 45 15.32 -0.45 -9.79
CA VAL A 45 15.09 -0.40 -11.24
C VAL A 45 15.98 0.64 -11.91
N GLU A 46 16.57 0.28 -13.05
CA GLU A 46 17.26 1.22 -13.92
C GLU A 46 16.26 1.98 -14.80
N ILE A 47 16.29 3.32 -14.72
CA ILE A 47 15.40 4.20 -15.48
C ILE A 47 16.17 4.77 -16.67
N ARG A 48 15.78 4.36 -17.87
CA ARG A 48 16.39 4.72 -19.15
C ARG A 48 15.53 5.73 -19.90
N LYS A 49 14.27 5.40 -20.17
CA LYS A 49 13.37 6.30 -20.91
C LYS A 49 12.35 6.93 -19.98
N TRP A 50 12.47 8.24 -19.78
CA TRP A 50 11.61 8.98 -18.87
C TRP A 50 11.42 10.44 -19.30
N ALA A 51 10.31 11.03 -18.89
CA ALA A 51 9.92 12.39 -19.24
C ALA A 51 9.53 13.20 -18.00
N VAL A 52 9.63 14.52 -18.12
CA VAL A 52 9.18 15.50 -17.11
C VAL A 52 8.17 16.46 -17.73
N VAL A 53 7.05 16.67 -17.05
CA VAL A 53 6.04 17.64 -17.48
C VAL A 53 5.70 18.55 -16.32
N CYS A 54 5.75 19.85 -16.54
CA CYS A 54 5.35 20.84 -15.54
C CYS A 54 4.01 21.48 -15.88
N PHE A 55 3.01 21.19 -15.04
CA PHE A 55 1.67 21.81 -15.10
C PHE A 55 1.56 23.05 -14.20
N ALA A 56 2.61 23.39 -13.45
CA ALA A 56 2.69 24.65 -12.72
C ALA A 56 3.19 25.75 -13.66
N GLU A 57 2.69 26.97 -13.46
CA GLU A 57 3.13 28.13 -14.24
C GLU A 57 4.64 28.38 -14.08
N PRO A 58 5.32 28.85 -15.15
CA PRO A 58 6.74 29.18 -15.09
C PRO A 58 7.12 30.18 -14.00
N ALA A 59 6.20 31.08 -13.62
CA ALA A 59 6.40 32.01 -12.50
C ALA A 59 6.48 31.30 -11.13
N VAL A 60 5.77 30.18 -10.96
CA VAL A 60 5.73 29.41 -9.71
C VAL A 60 6.90 28.43 -9.64
N VAL A 61 7.18 27.76 -10.76
CA VAL A 61 8.31 26.83 -10.88
C VAL A 61 9.12 27.20 -12.12
N PRO A 62 10.13 28.07 -11.99
CA PRO A 62 11.00 28.44 -13.10
C PRO A 62 11.85 27.27 -13.60
N SER A 63 12.33 27.34 -14.85
CA SER A 63 13.06 26.25 -15.50
C SER A 63 14.31 25.82 -14.71
N HIS A 64 15.01 26.74 -14.05
CA HIS A 64 16.18 26.42 -13.23
C HIS A 64 15.84 25.55 -12.01
N ASN A 65 14.64 25.71 -11.41
CA ASN A 65 14.18 24.87 -10.31
C ASN A 65 13.88 23.45 -10.79
N ILE A 66 13.32 23.30 -11.99
CA ILE A 66 13.09 21.98 -12.59
C ILE A 66 14.42 21.27 -12.82
N GLN A 67 15.41 21.97 -13.40
CA GLN A 67 16.74 21.40 -13.65
C GLN A 67 17.47 21.03 -12.35
N SER A 68 17.43 21.91 -11.34
CA SER A 68 17.98 21.62 -10.01
C SER A 68 17.30 20.41 -9.35
N PHE A 69 15.98 20.32 -9.45
CA PHE A 69 15.21 19.17 -8.97
C PHE A 69 15.62 17.87 -9.68
N ILE A 70 15.72 17.89 -11.02
CA ILE A 70 16.15 16.73 -11.81
C ILE A 70 17.54 16.27 -11.40
N GLY A 71 18.51 17.19 -11.33
CA GLY A 71 19.89 16.87 -10.93
C GLY A 71 19.97 16.26 -9.54
N ASN A 72 19.26 16.86 -8.56
CA ASN A 72 19.22 16.35 -7.20
C ASN A 72 18.49 15.00 -7.09
N LEU A 73 17.40 14.81 -7.83
CA LEU A 73 16.67 13.55 -7.89
C LEU A 73 17.57 12.44 -8.44
N CYS A 74 18.24 12.67 -9.58
CA CYS A 74 19.14 11.69 -10.19
C CYS A 74 20.31 11.34 -9.27
N LYS A 75 20.85 12.32 -8.55
CA LYS A 75 21.91 12.10 -7.54
C LYS A 75 21.43 11.18 -6.42
N VAL A 76 20.32 11.50 -5.77
CA VAL A 76 19.75 10.68 -4.68
C VAL A 76 19.38 9.29 -5.16
N ALA A 77 18.77 9.19 -6.35
CA ALA A 77 18.36 7.93 -6.94
C ALA A 77 19.56 7.00 -7.22
N ARG A 78 20.69 7.54 -7.68
CA ARG A 78 21.95 6.81 -7.84
C ARG A 78 22.52 6.32 -6.51
N GLU A 79 22.50 7.16 -5.47
CA GLU A 79 23.02 6.82 -4.13
C GLU A 79 22.24 5.68 -3.45
N ILE A 80 20.97 5.49 -3.81
CA ILE A 80 20.12 4.41 -3.26
C ILE A 80 19.94 3.23 -4.23
N GLY A 81 20.69 3.19 -5.33
CA GLY A 81 20.71 2.07 -6.27
C GLY A 81 19.52 1.99 -7.25
N MET A 82 18.86 3.10 -7.57
CA MET A 82 17.83 3.22 -8.61
C MET A 82 18.26 4.29 -9.64
N PRO A 83 19.30 4.05 -10.45
CA PRO A 83 19.88 5.09 -11.30
C PRO A 83 18.94 5.49 -12.44
N PHE A 84 18.87 6.80 -12.70
CA PHE A 84 18.48 7.33 -14.00
C PHE A 84 19.71 7.26 -14.91
N VAL A 85 19.69 6.35 -15.87
CA VAL A 85 20.85 5.98 -16.71
C VAL A 85 21.01 6.97 -17.86
N ASP A 86 19.90 7.27 -18.55
CA ASP A 86 19.89 8.20 -19.68
C ASP A 86 19.21 9.52 -19.28
N ASP A 87 19.51 10.59 -20.02
CA ASP A 87 18.84 11.88 -19.87
C ASP A 87 17.35 11.78 -20.22
N TYR A 88 16.55 12.69 -19.67
CA TYR A 88 15.12 12.73 -19.98
C TYR A 88 14.89 12.92 -21.48
N CYS A 89 13.92 12.19 -22.04
CA CYS A 89 13.60 12.30 -23.47
C CYS A 89 12.68 13.51 -23.78
N PHE A 90 12.01 14.04 -22.75
CA PHE A 90 11.08 15.17 -22.88
C PHE A 90 11.01 15.98 -21.58
N CYS A 91 11.10 17.30 -21.66
CA CYS A 91 10.87 18.21 -20.53
C CYS A 91 10.21 19.51 -21.00
N ARG A 92 8.92 19.72 -20.69
CA ARG A 92 8.18 20.95 -21.05
C ARG A 92 7.14 21.37 -20.02
N TYR A 93 6.77 22.64 -20.10
CA TYR A 93 5.55 23.16 -19.47
C TYR A 93 4.33 22.75 -20.29
N ALA A 94 3.22 22.48 -19.62
CA ALA A 94 1.94 22.14 -20.25
C ALA A 94 0.80 22.77 -19.45
N GLN A 95 -0.30 23.06 -20.16
CA GLN A 95 -1.52 23.51 -19.51
C GLN A 95 -2.31 22.33 -18.93
N SER A 96 -3.19 22.61 -17.98
CA SER A 96 -3.93 21.59 -17.24
C SER A 96 -4.83 20.73 -18.13
N ASP A 97 -5.45 21.35 -19.13
CA ASP A 97 -6.32 20.73 -20.15
C ASP A 97 -5.57 19.81 -21.12
N GLN A 98 -4.26 20.02 -21.28
CA GLN A 98 -3.41 19.21 -22.16
C GLN A 98 -2.92 17.91 -21.52
N ALA A 99 -3.24 17.64 -20.25
CA ALA A 99 -2.70 16.51 -19.50
C ALA A 99 -2.94 15.17 -20.20
N CYS A 100 -4.15 14.91 -20.69
CA CYS A 100 -4.50 13.64 -21.33
C CYS A 100 -3.84 13.48 -22.70
N SER A 101 -3.97 14.47 -23.57
CA SER A 101 -3.41 14.44 -24.92
C SER A 101 -1.88 14.38 -24.93
N LEU A 102 -1.24 14.98 -23.92
CA LEU A 102 0.20 14.91 -23.76
C LEU A 102 0.66 13.49 -23.39
N LEU A 103 -0.05 12.78 -22.52
CA LEU A 103 0.30 11.38 -22.21
C LEU A 103 0.16 10.48 -23.44
N ASP A 104 -0.87 10.68 -24.26
CA ASP A 104 -1.01 9.97 -25.54
C ASP A 104 0.15 10.27 -26.49
N TYR A 105 0.52 11.55 -26.63
CA TYR A 105 1.66 11.97 -27.44
C TYR A 105 2.97 11.33 -26.96
N LEU A 106 3.24 11.40 -25.66
CA LEU A 106 4.48 10.85 -25.08
C LEU A 106 4.58 9.34 -25.32
N LEU A 107 3.48 8.60 -25.17
CA LEU A 107 3.48 7.15 -25.38
C LEU A 107 3.67 6.79 -26.87
N LYS A 108 3.12 7.61 -27.78
CA LYS A 108 3.26 7.40 -29.23
C LYS A 108 4.66 7.75 -29.75
N GLU A 109 5.23 8.84 -29.25
CA GLU A 109 6.53 9.37 -29.72
C GLU A 109 7.71 8.60 -29.11
N PHE A 110 7.63 8.26 -27.82
CA PHE A 110 8.72 7.64 -27.08
C PHE A 110 8.39 6.16 -26.77
N VAL A 111 8.80 5.28 -27.68
CA VAL A 111 8.70 3.81 -27.49
C VAL A 111 9.42 3.40 -26.19
N ASP A 112 8.86 2.46 -25.43
CA ASP A 112 9.36 1.98 -24.13
C ASP A 112 9.49 3.06 -23.03
N LEU A 113 8.68 4.12 -23.07
CA LEU A 113 8.65 5.12 -22.00
C LEU A 113 8.29 4.48 -20.66
N GLN A 114 9.22 4.51 -19.70
CA GLN A 114 9.05 3.86 -18.40
C GLN A 114 8.33 4.77 -17.38
N LEU A 115 8.60 6.08 -17.40
CA LEU A 115 8.16 6.99 -16.35
C LEU A 115 7.86 8.40 -16.88
N VAL A 116 6.75 8.98 -16.44
CA VAL A 116 6.49 10.42 -16.56
C VAL A 116 6.40 11.06 -15.18
N ILE A 117 7.31 12.00 -14.89
CA ILE A 117 7.27 12.83 -13.69
C ILE A 117 6.42 14.06 -13.98
N CYS A 118 5.29 14.19 -13.28
CA CYS A 118 4.34 15.28 -13.48
C CYS A 118 4.43 16.27 -12.31
N ILE A 119 4.93 17.47 -12.55
CA ILE A 119 4.93 18.55 -11.55
C ILE A 119 3.56 19.21 -11.59
N VAL A 120 2.81 19.11 -10.48
CA VAL A 120 1.43 19.61 -10.40
C VAL A 120 1.32 20.80 -9.43
N PRO A 121 0.49 21.81 -9.77
CA PRO A 121 0.11 22.84 -8.82
C PRO A 121 -0.79 22.23 -7.74
N GLY A 122 -0.69 22.75 -6.51
CA GLY A 122 -1.29 22.22 -5.26
C GLY A 122 -2.58 21.39 -5.38
N LYS A 123 -3.75 22.00 -5.16
CA LYS A 123 -5.06 21.36 -5.38
C LYS A 123 -5.47 21.67 -6.82
N SER A 124 -5.41 20.68 -7.71
CA SER A 124 -5.79 20.81 -9.12
C SER A 124 -6.46 19.53 -9.62
N THR A 125 -7.39 19.66 -10.58
CA THR A 125 -8.06 18.55 -11.27
C THR A 125 -7.09 17.70 -12.09
N VAL A 126 -5.97 18.29 -12.54
CA VAL A 126 -4.92 17.64 -13.34
C VAL A 126 -4.42 16.35 -12.73
N TYR A 127 -4.35 16.28 -11.39
CA TYR A 127 -3.93 15.04 -10.73
C TYR A 127 -4.87 13.88 -11.05
N GLY A 128 -6.19 14.13 -11.09
CA GLY A 128 -7.18 13.11 -11.45
C GLY A 128 -7.03 12.66 -12.89
N ASP A 129 -6.88 13.60 -13.82
CA ASP A 129 -6.73 13.34 -15.25
C ASP A 129 -5.46 12.52 -15.56
N LEU A 130 -4.33 12.91 -14.97
CA LEU A 130 -3.06 12.18 -15.10
C LEU A 130 -3.15 10.75 -14.56
N LYS A 131 -3.91 10.52 -13.47
CA LYS A 131 -4.10 9.17 -12.90
C LYS A 131 -5.04 8.34 -13.73
N ARG A 132 -6.19 8.88 -14.14
CA ARG A 132 -7.12 8.19 -15.04
C ARG A 132 -6.45 7.78 -16.33
N LYS A 133 -5.83 8.73 -17.02
CA LYS A 133 -5.24 8.49 -18.33
C LYS A 133 -3.98 7.64 -18.23
N GLY A 134 -3.09 7.91 -17.26
CA GLY A 134 -1.88 7.12 -17.05
C GLY A 134 -2.19 5.65 -16.74
N ASP A 135 -3.11 5.39 -15.81
CA ASP A 135 -3.48 4.02 -15.44
C ASP A 135 -4.18 3.28 -16.61
N LEU A 136 -5.02 3.96 -17.42
CA LEU A 136 -5.66 3.38 -18.62
C LEU A 136 -4.67 3.05 -19.75
N LEU A 137 -3.59 3.83 -19.84
CA LEU A 137 -2.51 3.61 -20.82
C LEU A 137 -1.45 2.61 -20.33
N GLY A 138 -1.51 2.16 -19.08
CA GLY A 138 -0.42 1.38 -18.47
C GLY A 138 0.87 2.19 -18.28
N LEU A 139 0.81 3.52 -18.36
CA LEU A 139 1.96 4.41 -18.27
C LEU A 139 2.20 4.87 -16.84
N THR A 140 3.39 4.57 -16.30
CA THR A 140 3.73 4.94 -14.93
C THR A 140 3.89 6.45 -14.78
N THR A 141 3.01 7.07 -14.00
CA THR A 141 3.08 8.50 -13.68
C THR A 141 3.47 8.74 -12.21
N GLN A 142 4.40 9.67 -11.97
CA GLN A 142 4.78 10.13 -10.64
C GLN A 142 4.54 11.64 -10.49
N CYS A 143 3.49 12.00 -9.76
CA CYS A 143 3.16 13.40 -9.53
C CYS A 143 3.97 13.97 -8.34
N VAL A 144 4.48 15.19 -8.48
CA VAL A 144 5.19 15.94 -7.43
C VAL A 144 4.57 17.32 -7.31
N ARG A 145 4.28 17.77 -6.09
CA ARG A 145 3.76 19.13 -5.89
C ARG A 145 4.84 20.18 -6.15
N SER A 146 4.47 21.29 -6.78
CA SER A 146 5.38 22.41 -7.09
C SER A 146 6.28 22.83 -5.92
N HIS A 147 5.73 22.98 -4.71
CA HIS A 147 6.53 23.38 -3.53
C HIS A 147 7.65 22.39 -3.18
N ASN A 148 7.47 21.08 -3.44
CA ASN A 148 8.48 20.06 -3.18
C ASN A 148 9.59 20.07 -4.25
N VAL A 149 9.27 20.54 -5.46
CA VAL A 149 10.27 20.77 -6.52
C VAL A 149 11.14 21.97 -6.14
N SER A 150 10.54 23.07 -5.69
CA SER A 150 11.28 24.26 -5.27
C SER A 150 12.14 24.02 -4.02
N LYS A 151 11.65 23.22 -3.05
CA LYS A 151 12.38 22.91 -1.80
C LYS A 151 13.42 21.79 -1.95
N ASN A 152 13.20 20.86 -2.89
CA ASN A 152 14.09 19.73 -3.26
C ASN A 152 14.85 19.02 -2.12
N SER A 153 14.23 18.85 -0.94
CA SER A 153 14.94 18.29 0.22
C SER A 153 15.33 16.81 0.01
N PRO A 154 16.53 16.37 0.45
CA PRO A 154 16.98 14.99 0.26
C PRO A 154 16.02 13.93 0.80
N HIS A 155 15.36 14.22 1.94
CA HIS A 155 14.37 13.32 2.53
C HIS A 155 13.12 13.17 1.63
N THR A 156 12.62 14.27 1.07
CA THR A 156 11.50 14.25 0.12
C THR A 156 11.85 13.49 -1.15
N LEU A 157 13.07 13.70 -1.68
CA LEU A 157 13.56 13.01 -2.87
C LEU A 157 13.73 11.51 -2.62
N SER A 158 14.26 11.12 -1.46
CA SER A 158 14.41 9.70 -1.10
C SER A 158 13.05 9.00 -1.03
N ASN A 159 12.05 9.60 -0.37
CA ASN A 159 10.68 9.08 -0.33
C ASN A 159 10.03 9.06 -1.73
N LEU A 160 10.40 10.00 -2.61
CA LEU A 160 9.93 10.02 -3.99
C LEU A 160 10.53 8.85 -4.78
N CYS A 161 11.83 8.59 -4.65
CA CYS A 161 12.48 7.45 -5.29
C CYS A 161 11.92 6.12 -4.82
N MET A 162 11.61 5.97 -3.51
CA MET A 162 10.93 4.78 -2.99
C MET A 162 9.63 4.48 -3.73
N LYS A 163 8.83 5.53 -4.02
CA LYS A 163 7.57 5.40 -4.77
C LYS A 163 7.80 5.10 -6.24
N ILE A 164 8.82 5.70 -6.86
CA ILE A 164 9.16 5.45 -8.26
C ILE A 164 9.62 4.00 -8.43
N ASN A 165 10.54 3.53 -7.60
CA ASN A 165 11.09 2.18 -7.68
C ASN A 165 9.97 1.13 -7.61
N SER A 166 9.08 1.26 -6.63
CA SER A 166 7.99 0.30 -6.44
C SER A 166 6.96 0.33 -7.57
N LYS A 167 6.70 1.49 -8.18
CA LYS A 167 5.82 1.58 -9.36
C LYS A 167 6.41 0.91 -10.59
N LEU A 168 7.74 0.95 -10.72
CA LEU A 168 8.47 0.31 -11.82
C LEU A 168 8.77 -1.18 -11.53
N GLY A 169 8.22 -1.75 -10.45
CA GLY A 169 8.38 -3.17 -10.11
C GLY A 169 9.57 -3.50 -9.23
N GLY A 170 10.33 -2.51 -8.76
CA GLY A 170 11.44 -2.69 -7.84
C GLY A 170 10.99 -2.94 -6.39
N THR A 171 11.89 -3.50 -5.58
CA THR A 171 11.68 -3.79 -4.16
C THR A 171 12.63 -2.96 -3.31
N ASN A 172 12.08 -2.12 -2.44
CA ASN A 172 12.90 -1.21 -1.62
C ASN A 172 13.63 -1.96 -0.51
N VAL A 173 12.90 -2.81 0.22
CA VAL A 173 13.37 -3.51 1.43
C VAL A 173 12.57 -4.80 1.60
N VAL A 174 13.20 -5.85 2.14
CA VAL A 174 12.54 -7.11 2.51
C VAL A 174 12.76 -7.41 4.00
N ILE A 175 11.91 -8.26 4.59
CA ILE A 175 12.15 -8.76 5.95
C ILE A 175 13.20 -9.86 5.87
N SER A 176 14.25 -9.78 6.71
CA SER A 176 15.38 -10.70 6.68
C SER A 176 15.00 -12.15 7.02
N SER A 177 14.03 -12.35 7.91
CA SER A 177 13.53 -13.68 8.31
C SER A 177 12.10 -13.53 8.86
N PRO A 178 11.08 -13.91 8.08
CA PRO A 178 9.70 -13.99 8.57
C PRO A 178 9.51 -15.17 9.55
N PRO A 179 8.36 -15.27 10.27
CA PRO A 179 8.15 -16.32 11.27
C PRO A 179 8.21 -17.72 10.64
N PRO A 180 8.91 -18.68 11.27
CA PRO A 180 9.24 -19.96 10.63
C PRO A 180 8.06 -20.75 10.08
N SER A 181 6.91 -20.78 10.78
CA SER A 181 5.78 -21.63 10.36
C SER A 181 5.05 -21.10 9.12
N VAL A 182 5.16 -19.80 8.84
CA VAL A 182 4.39 -19.14 7.77
C VAL A 182 5.15 -19.17 6.45
N THR A 183 6.47 -19.31 6.44
CA THR A 183 7.27 -19.06 5.23
C THR A 183 8.06 -20.24 4.71
N CYS A 184 7.89 -21.42 5.31
CA CYS A 184 8.40 -22.68 4.75
C CYS A 184 7.62 -23.14 3.51
N GLU A 185 6.47 -22.53 3.23
CA GLU A 185 5.60 -22.83 2.09
C GLU A 185 5.15 -21.52 1.41
N PRO A 186 4.73 -21.55 0.13
CA PRO A 186 4.16 -20.38 -0.54
C PRO A 186 2.90 -19.87 0.17
N VAL A 187 2.94 -18.62 0.67
CA VAL A 187 1.82 -17.98 1.36
C VAL A 187 1.35 -16.73 0.66
N LEU A 188 0.04 -16.64 0.48
CA LEU A 188 -0.63 -15.46 -0.07
C LEU A 188 -1.13 -14.57 1.08
N PHE A 189 -0.57 -13.37 1.19
CA PHE A 189 -1.04 -12.33 2.10
C PHE A 189 -2.07 -11.44 1.41
N VAL A 190 -3.24 -11.31 2.02
CA VAL A 190 -4.37 -10.60 1.44
C VAL A 190 -4.79 -9.46 2.37
N GLY A 191 -4.94 -8.25 1.83
CA GLY A 191 -5.53 -7.11 2.53
C GLY A 191 -6.87 -6.75 1.92
N CYS A 192 -7.91 -6.69 2.75
CA CYS A 192 -9.27 -6.36 2.33
C CYS A 192 -9.72 -5.04 2.97
N TYR A 193 -10.31 -4.15 2.18
CA TYR A 193 -10.88 -2.89 2.64
C TYR A 193 -12.16 -2.56 1.89
N LEU A 194 -13.21 -2.20 2.65
CA LEU A 194 -14.47 -1.72 2.11
C LEU A 194 -14.60 -0.22 2.39
N SER A 195 -14.57 0.59 1.33
CA SER A 195 -14.76 2.04 1.41
C SER A 195 -16.25 2.41 1.38
N ARG A 196 -16.74 3.01 2.46
CA ARG A 196 -18.14 3.46 2.62
C ARG A 196 -18.40 4.94 2.26
N THR A 197 -17.42 5.65 1.69
CA THR A 197 -17.58 7.07 1.32
C THR A 197 -18.28 7.21 -0.04
N SER A 198 -19.25 8.12 -0.15
CA SER A 198 -19.87 8.50 -1.42
C SER A 198 -18.82 9.00 -2.42
N VAL A 199 -19.00 8.63 -3.69
CA VAL A 199 -18.30 9.29 -4.80
C VAL A 199 -19.04 10.61 -5.04
N SER A 200 -18.63 11.70 -4.39
CA SER A 200 -19.22 13.02 -4.67
C SER A 200 -18.68 13.54 -6.01
N THR A 201 -19.56 13.78 -6.97
CA THR A 201 -19.22 14.48 -8.21
C THR A 201 -19.21 15.99 -7.97
N PRO A 202 -18.42 16.79 -8.72
CA PRO A 202 -18.33 18.25 -8.54
C PRO A 202 -19.61 19.03 -8.90
N SER A 203 -20.63 18.36 -9.42
CA SER A 203 -21.88 18.94 -9.93
C SER A 203 -23.05 18.92 -8.94
N ASP A 204 -22.84 18.49 -7.70
CA ASP A 204 -23.91 18.40 -6.70
C ASP A 204 -24.25 19.79 -6.11
N THR A 205 -24.96 20.61 -6.91
CA THR A 205 -25.85 21.63 -6.37
C THR A 205 -26.97 20.94 -5.60
N ALA A 206 -27.17 21.40 -4.37
CA ALA A 206 -28.10 20.86 -3.39
C ALA A 206 -29.58 20.93 -3.84
N SER A 207 -30.04 20.02 -4.70
CA SER A 207 -31.48 19.79 -4.96
C SER A 207 -31.78 18.61 -5.90
N SER A 208 -31.11 17.46 -5.78
CA SER A 208 -31.60 16.22 -6.41
C SER A 208 -31.20 14.99 -5.60
N VAL A 209 -32.21 14.35 -5.01
CA VAL A 209 -32.14 13.10 -4.25
C VAL A 209 -31.88 11.93 -5.21
N SER A 210 -30.63 11.81 -5.67
CA SER A 210 -30.10 10.61 -6.34
C SER A 210 -28.58 10.53 -6.18
N HIS A 211 -28.08 10.74 -4.96
CA HIS A 211 -26.67 10.51 -4.64
C HIS A 211 -26.37 9.01 -4.74
N ASN A 212 -25.53 8.62 -5.69
CA ASN A 212 -25.15 7.24 -5.97
C ASN A 212 -24.53 6.55 -4.73
N GLU A 213 -25.32 5.72 -4.04
CA GLU A 213 -24.96 4.98 -2.81
C GLU A 213 -24.06 3.77 -3.10
N THR A 214 -22.87 4.00 -3.66
CA THR A 214 -21.92 2.93 -3.96
C THR A 214 -20.80 2.85 -2.92
N SER A 215 -20.38 1.64 -2.61
CA SER A 215 -19.16 1.34 -1.86
C SER A 215 -18.15 0.67 -2.78
N ILE A 216 -16.87 0.82 -2.45
CA ILE A 216 -15.79 0.21 -3.21
C ILE A 216 -15.14 -0.86 -2.34
N ALA A 217 -15.28 -2.11 -2.74
CA ALA A 217 -14.54 -3.23 -2.16
C ALA A 217 -13.18 -3.34 -2.83
N CYS A 218 -12.13 -3.51 -2.03
CA CYS A 218 -10.76 -3.66 -2.50
C CYS A 218 -10.10 -4.84 -1.80
N ILE A 219 -9.46 -5.69 -2.59
CA ILE A 219 -8.55 -6.73 -2.17
C ILE A 219 -7.19 -6.43 -2.77
N VAL A 220 -6.14 -6.64 -2.00
CA VAL A 220 -4.79 -6.73 -2.55
C VAL A 220 -4.16 -8.04 -2.12
N GLY A 221 -3.55 -8.76 -3.05
CA GLY A 221 -2.82 -10.00 -2.77
C GLY A 221 -1.32 -9.78 -2.97
N SER A 222 -0.47 -10.36 -2.12
CA SER A 222 0.96 -10.41 -2.40
C SER A 222 1.22 -11.16 -3.72
N VAL A 223 2.33 -10.85 -4.39
CA VAL A 223 2.72 -11.50 -5.66
C VAL A 223 4.16 -12.01 -5.66
N ASP A 224 4.76 -12.07 -4.48
CA ASP A 224 6.12 -12.47 -4.21
C ASP A 224 6.20 -13.28 -2.90
N GLY A 225 7.30 -14.03 -2.74
CA GLY A 225 7.54 -14.83 -1.53
C GLY A 225 7.89 -14.00 -0.30
N HIS A 226 8.46 -12.80 -0.50
CA HIS A 226 8.53 -11.77 0.53
C HIS A 226 7.37 -10.82 0.30
N PRO A 227 6.39 -10.63 1.21
CA PRO A 227 5.19 -9.83 0.94
C PRO A 227 5.49 -8.33 0.81
N THR A 228 6.08 -7.94 -0.32
CA THR A 228 6.56 -6.57 -0.62
C THR A 228 5.88 -5.98 -1.83
N ARG A 229 5.48 -6.82 -2.80
CA ARG A 229 4.72 -6.43 -3.99
C ARG A 229 3.30 -6.96 -3.86
N PHE A 230 2.33 -6.12 -4.26
CA PHE A 230 0.92 -6.43 -4.14
C PHE A 230 0.18 -6.13 -5.44
N ALA A 231 -0.64 -7.08 -5.87
CA ALA A 231 -1.57 -6.92 -6.97
C ALA A 231 -2.96 -6.55 -6.44
N PRO A 232 -3.60 -5.53 -7.00
CA PRO A 232 -4.92 -5.07 -6.59
C PRO A 232 -6.05 -5.77 -7.34
N VAL A 233 -7.19 -5.87 -6.66
CA VAL A 233 -8.49 -6.21 -7.25
C VAL A 233 -9.52 -5.33 -6.56
N PHE A 234 -10.39 -4.66 -7.31
CA PHE A 234 -11.46 -3.86 -6.71
C PHE A 234 -12.78 -4.01 -7.46
N ARG A 235 -13.88 -3.78 -6.73
CA ARG A 235 -15.25 -3.87 -7.21
C ARG A 235 -16.11 -2.76 -6.64
N ILE A 236 -17.10 -2.35 -7.42
CA ILE A 236 -18.14 -1.43 -6.98
C ILE A 236 -19.31 -2.28 -6.53
N GLN A 237 -19.89 -1.95 -5.37
CA GLN A 237 -21.03 -2.66 -4.83
C GLN A 237 -22.01 -1.68 -4.18
N PRO A 238 -23.28 -2.08 -3.97
CA PRO A 238 -24.25 -1.28 -3.23
C PRO A 238 -23.78 -1.02 -1.79
N ARG A 239 -23.98 0.21 -1.28
CA ARG A 239 -23.50 0.65 0.05
C ARG A 239 -24.17 -0.05 1.23
N GLN A 240 -25.30 -0.71 1.02
CA GLN A 240 -26.12 -1.31 2.08
C GLN A 240 -25.47 -2.56 2.73
N THR A 241 -24.38 -3.06 2.16
CA THR A 241 -23.70 -4.29 2.61
C THR A 241 -22.48 -3.98 3.49
N ASN A 242 -22.34 -4.70 4.61
CA ASN A 242 -21.13 -4.64 5.45
C ASN A 242 -20.01 -5.58 4.98
N THR A 243 -20.35 -6.46 4.04
CA THR A 243 -19.53 -7.54 3.50
C THR A 243 -19.09 -7.24 2.07
N ILE A 244 -18.01 -7.86 1.62
CA ILE A 244 -17.56 -7.79 0.24
C ILE A 244 -18.39 -8.77 -0.60
N VAL A 245 -19.24 -8.24 -1.48
CA VAL A 245 -20.23 -9.04 -2.22
C VAL A 245 -19.55 -10.00 -3.21
N GLU A 246 -18.57 -9.50 -3.96
CA GLU A 246 -17.84 -10.30 -4.98
C GLU A 246 -16.55 -10.92 -4.44
N MET A 247 -16.49 -11.23 -3.13
CA MET A 247 -15.29 -11.76 -2.48
C MET A 247 -14.74 -13.00 -3.20
N ARG A 248 -15.62 -13.87 -3.71
CA ARG A 248 -15.26 -15.09 -4.44
C ARG A 248 -14.41 -14.79 -5.68
N ASP A 249 -14.92 -13.95 -6.57
CA ASP A 249 -14.26 -13.68 -7.84
C ASP A 249 -13.01 -12.82 -7.66
N MET A 250 -13.06 -11.87 -6.70
CA MET A 250 -11.89 -11.07 -6.35
C MET A 250 -10.75 -11.91 -5.75
N MET A 251 -11.08 -12.88 -4.89
CA MET A 251 -10.10 -13.80 -4.32
C MET A 251 -9.55 -14.76 -5.38
N LYS A 252 -10.40 -15.26 -6.29
CA LYS A 252 -9.95 -16.08 -7.42
C LYS A 252 -8.90 -15.33 -8.25
N GLU A 253 -9.14 -14.07 -8.60
CA GLU A 253 -8.17 -13.22 -9.30
C GLU A 253 -6.87 -13.05 -8.53
N ALA A 254 -6.94 -12.76 -7.23
CA ALA A 254 -5.75 -12.60 -6.40
C ALA A 254 -4.89 -13.89 -6.31
N ILE A 255 -5.53 -15.06 -6.19
CA ILE A 255 -4.83 -16.37 -6.19
C ILE A 255 -4.18 -16.64 -7.55
N LEU A 256 -4.87 -16.33 -8.65
CA LEU A 256 -4.32 -16.48 -10.00
C LEU A 256 -3.15 -15.53 -10.23
N ASN A 257 -3.23 -14.28 -9.77
CA ASN A 257 -2.14 -13.30 -9.86
C ASN A 257 -0.89 -13.75 -9.08
N PHE A 258 -1.08 -14.30 -7.87
CA PHE A 258 0.00 -14.91 -7.10
C PHE A 258 0.62 -16.09 -7.87
N SER A 259 -0.21 -16.98 -8.43
CA SER A 259 0.25 -18.17 -9.15
C SER A 259 1.02 -17.82 -10.42
N ARG A 260 0.57 -16.82 -11.19
CA ARG A 260 1.26 -16.31 -12.38
C ARG A 260 2.61 -15.67 -12.03
N SER A 261 2.68 -14.95 -10.92
CA SER A 261 3.88 -14.18 -10.55
C SER A 261 4.95 -15.03 -9.86
N THR A 262 4.54 -16.00 -9.06
CA THR A 262 5.45 -16.85 -8.28
C THR A 262 5.71 -18.22 -8.90
N GLY A 263 4.83 -18.67 -9.80
CA GLY A 263 4.84 -20.04 -10.33
C GLY A 263 4.25 -21.09 -9.38
N TYR A 264 3.76 -20.69 -8.20
CA TYR A 264 3.23 -21.60 -7.18
C TYR A 264 1.77 -21.26 -6.82
N LYS A 265 0.95 -22.29 -6.57
CA LYS A 265 -0.32 -22.11 -5.85
C LYS A 265 -0.02 -21.86 -4.35
N PRO A 266 -0.71 -20.93 -3.68
CA PRO A 266 -0.47 -20.68 -2.27
C PRO A 266 -0.97 -21.86 -1.43
N HIS A 267 -0.13 -22.36 -0.53
CA HIS A 267 -0.48 -23.45 0.39
C HIS A 267 -1.24 -22.93 1.61
N LYS A 268 -0.98 -21.67 2.00
CA LYS A 268 -1.70 -20.96 3.05
C LYS A 268 -2.13 -19.59 2.55
N ILE A 269 -3.26 -19.11 3.04
CA ILE A 269 -3.76 -17.76 2.75
C ILE A 269 -4.04 -17.04 4.07
N VAL A 270 -3.42 -15.88 4.25
CA VAL A 270 -3.60 -15.03 5.43
C VAL A 270 -4.34 -13.77 4.99
N ILE A 271 -5.53 -13.54 5.54
CA ILE A 271 -6.45 -12.47 5.14
C ILE A 271 -6.58 -11.46 6.28
N TYR A 272 -6.26 -10.20 6.01
CA TYR A 272 -6.52 -9.08 6.91
C TYR A 272 -7.70 -8.24 6.41
N ARG A 273 -8.80 -8.25 7.16
CA ARG A 273 -10.05 -7.54 6.80
C ARG A 273 -10.27 -6.29 7.64
N ALA A 274 -10.19 -5.12 7.01
CA ALA A 274 -10.39 -3.84 7.67
C ALA A 274 -11.84 -3.40 7.83
N GLY A 275 -12.16 -2.88 9.01
CA GLY A 275 -13.45 -2.27 9.30
C GLY A 275 -14.47 -3.26 9.84
N ILE A 276 -14.00 -4.24 10.62
CA ILE A 276 -14.90 -5.07 11.43
C ILE A 276 -15.55 -4.19 12.51
N GLY A 277 -16.87 -4.32 12.67
CA GLY A 277 -17.62 -3.70 13.76
C GLY A 277 -18.04 -4.74 14.79
N GLU A 278 -18.53 -4.28 15.94
CA GLU A 278 -19.21 -5.16 16.88
C GLU A 278 -20.46 -5.77 16.21
N GLY A 279 -20.62 -7.09 16.30
CA GLY A 279 -21.75 -7.82 15.72
C GLY A 279 -21.66 -8.15 14.22
N THR A 280 -20.63 -7.70 13.49
CA THR A 280 -20.48 -8.01 12.04
C THR A 280 -19.62 -9.25 11.76
N VAL A 281 -18.98 -9.81 12.79
CA VAL A 281 -18.01 -10.93 12.63
C VAL A 281 -18.68 -12.16 12.04
N ASP A 282 -19.82 -12.58 12.59
CA ASP A 282 -20.55 -13.76 12.12
C ASP A 282 -21.03 -13.59 10.68
N GLU A 283 -21.55 -12.41 10.33
CA GLU A 283 -21.98 -12.07 8.97
C GLU A 283 -20.82 -12.18 7.97
N ILE A 284 -19.65 -11.63 8.32
CA ILE A 284 -18.44 -11.69 7.50
C ILE A 284 -17.96 -13.13 7.33
N LEU A 285 -17.96 -13.93 8.39
CA LEU A 285 -17.55 -15.34 8.31
C LEU A 285 -18.50 -16.17 7.44
N GLN A 286 -19.81 -16.01 7.59
CA GLN A 286 -20.79 -16.77 6.80
C GLN A 286 -20.76 -16.43 5.30
N THR A 287 -20.37 -15.20 4.97
CA THR A 287 -20.37 -14.70 3.59
C THR A 287 -18.97 -14.71 2.96
N GLU A 288 -18.02 -13.95 3.50
CA GLU A 288 -16.70 -13.73 2.90
C GLU A 288 -15.80 -14.97 3.03
N LEU A 289 -15.73 -15.64 4.20
CA LEU A 289 -14.89 -16.83 4.35
C LEU A 289 -15.40 -17.99 3.48
N ARG A 290 -16.73 -18.16 3.40
CA ARG A 290 -17.35 -19.13 2.49
C ARG A 290 -16.99 -18.81 1.03
N ALA A 291 -17.09 -17.55 0.62
CA ALA A 291 -16.74 -17.12 -0.73
C ALA A 291 -15.26 -17.38 -1.08
N VAL A 292 -14.34 -17.22 -0.11
CA VAL A 292 -12.92 -17.54 -0.27
C VAL A 292 -12.71 -19.04 -0.54
N ARG A 293 -13.42 -19.91 0.18
CA ARG A 293 -13.37 -21.37 -0.05
C ARG A 293 -13.90 -21.74 -1.44
N GLU A 294 -15.04 -21.15 -1.83
CA GLU A 294 -15.62 -21.33 -3.16
C GLU A 294 -14.65 -20.88 -4.28
N ALA A 295 -13.93 -19.77 -4.08
CA ALA A 295 -12.91 -19.29 -5.01
C ALA A 295 -11.79 -20.31 -5.25
N CYS A 296 -11.35 -21.00 -4.18
CA CYS A 296 -10.33 -22.05 -4.28
C CYS A 296 -10.86 -23.25 -5.08
N SER A 297 -12.06 -23.72 -4.78
CA SER A 297 -12.71 -24.83 -5.51
C SER A 297 -12.96 -24.52 -6.99
N MET A 298 -13.20 -23.26 -7.35
CA MET A 298 -13.35 -22.82 -8.75
C MET A 298 -12.04 -22.84 -9.55
N ILE A 299 -10.89 -22.75 -8.87
CA ILE A 299 -9.58 -22.84 -9.52
C ILE A 299 -9.25 -24.31 -9.76
N ASP A 300 -9.46 -25.15 -8.75
CA ASP A 300 -9.21 -26.58 -8.78
C ASP A 300 -9.98 -27.22 -7.61
N TYR A 301 -10.75 -28.27 -7.89
CA TYR A 301 -11.57 -28.94 -6.88
C TYR A 301 -10.76 -29.47 -5.69
N ASN A 302 -9.50 -29.86 -5.92
CA ASN A 302 -8.61 -30.39 -4.89
C ASN A 302 -7.78 -29.30 -4.19
N PHE A 303 -7.92 -28.03 -4.60
CA PHE A 303 -7.17 -26.93 -4.02
C PHE A 303 -7.86 -26.40 -2.75
N GLN A 304 -7.37 -26.87 -1.60
CA GLN A 304 -7.91 -26.56 -0.28
C GLN A 304 -6.82 -26.04 0.67
N PRO A 305 -6.30 -24.81 0.46
CA PRO A 305 -5.30 -24.23 1.34
C PRO A 305 -5.89 -23.90 2.72
N GLY A 306 -5.03 -23.80 3.74
CA GLY A 306 -5.45 -23.32 5.06
C GLY A 306 -5.62 -21.79 5.07
N PHE A 307 -6.67 -21.31 5.74
CA PHE A 307 -6.99 -19.88 5.88
C PHE A 307 -6.77 -19.37 7.31
N THR A 308 -6.11 -18.23 7.46
CA THR A 308 -6.12 -17.43 8.69
C THR A 308 -6.81 -16.11 8.40
N PHE A 309 -7.98 -15.87 8.98
CA PHE A 309 -8.82 -14.70 8.72
C PHE A 309 -8.79 -13.78 9.94
N ILE A 310 -8.13 -12.62 9.79
CA ILE A 310 -7.90 -11.65 10.86
C ILE A 310 -8.66 -10.37 10.53
N GLY A 311 -9.65 -10.04 11.36
CA GLY A 311 -10.35 -8.77 11.30
C GLY A 311 -9.57 -7.68 12.03
N LEU A 312 -9.63 -6.44 11.55
CA LEU A 312 -9.04 -5.30 12.25
C LEU A 312 -9.98 -4.08 12.31
N ASP A 313 -9.94 -3.41 13.45
CA ASP A 313 -10.65 -2.17 13.70
C ASP A 313 -9.69 -1.08 14.17
N VAL A 314 -9.85 0.10 13.55
CA VAL A 314 -9.11 1.32 13.87
C VAL A 314 -10.06 2.46 14.26
N THR A 315 -11.34 2.15 14.51
CA THR A 315 -12.40 3.11 14.80
C THR A 315 -12.91 3.05 16.25
N HIS A 316 -12.41 2.12 17.07
CA HIS A 316 -12.64 2.05 18.52
C HIS A 316 -12.03 3.21 19.36
N HIS A 317 -12.54 3.38 20.58
CA HIS A 317 -12.14 4.47 21.47
C HIS A 317 -10.96 4.16 22.42
N THR A 318 -10.49 2.92 22.48
CA THR A 318 -9.33 2.52 23.31
C THR A 318 -8.08 3.35 23.03
N ARG A 319 -7.41 3.82 24.09
CA ARG A 319 -6.10 4.49 24.06
C ARG A 319 -5.20 3.86 25.12
N LEU A 320 -3.91 3.74 24.79
CA LEU A 320 -2.90 3.16 25.67
C LEU A 320 -1.89 4.24 26.06
N PHE A 321 -1.55 4.27 27.35
CA PHE A 321 -0.60 5.21 27.93
C PHE A 321 0.43 4.44 28.75
N ALA A 322 1.70 4.82 28.64
CA ALA A 322 2.75 4.24 29.45
C ALA A 322 2.57 4.63 30.93
N SER A 323 2.60 3.66 31.85
CA SER A 323 2.53 3.95 33.29
C SER A 323 3.81 4.61 33.82
N ASN A 324 4.96 4.25 33.26
CA ASN A 324 6.25 4.80 33.67
C ASN A 324 6.73 5.84 32.64
N ASP A 325 7.38 6.90 33.13
CA ASP A 325 7.93 7.95 32.27
C ASP A 325 9.07 7.44 31.37
N ILE A 326 9.81 6.40 31.79
CA ILE A 326 10.89 5.80 31.00
C ILE A 326 10.41 5.13 29.71
N ASP A 327 9.15 4.70 29.68
CA ASP A 327 8.53 4.02 28.54
C ASP A 327 7.83 5.01 27.60
N GLN A 328 7.79 6.30 27.95
CA GLN A 328 7.16 7.34 27.13
C GLN A 328 8.09 7.78 25.99
N ILE A 329 7.64 7.58 24.75
CA ILE A 329 8.43 7.89 23.55
C ILE A 329 8.04 9.23 22.94
N GLY A 330 9.05 10.08 22.74
CA GLY A 330 8.96 11.35 22.02
C GLY A 330 8.15 12.43 22.75
N ASN A 331 8.00 13.58 22.10
CA ASN A 331 7.29 14.74 22.68
C ASN A 331 5.82 14.46 23.01
N SER A 332 5.21 13.52 22.29
CA SER A 332 3.81 13.12 22.49
C SER A 332 3.63 12.09 23.61
N ARG A 333 4.71 11.60 24.23
CA ARG A 333 4.71 10.68 25.38
C ARG A 333 3.85 9.42 25.16
N ASN A 334 3.95 8.86 23.95
CA ASN A 334 3.21 7.64 23.59
C ASN A 334 3.92 6.39 24.09
N VAL A 335 3.18 5.26 24.13
CA VAL A 335 3.79 3.93 24.27
C VAL A 335 4.72 3.62 23.09
N PRO A 336 5.74 2.77 23.26
CA PRO A 336 6.66 2.42 22.18
C PRO A 336 5.97 1.66 21.04
N ALA A 337 6.51 1.80 19.84
CA ALA A 337 6.07 0.99 18.70
C ALA A 337 6.36 -0.49 18.99
N GLY A 338 5.41 -1.37 18.70
CA GLY A 338 5.44 -2.78 19.08
C GLY A 338 4.68 -3.10 20.37
N THR A 339 4.13 -2.11 21.08
CA THR A 339 3.31 -2.35 22.27
C THR A 339 2.08 -3.19 21.92
N LEU A 340 1.99 -4.36 22.52
CA LEU A 340 0.96 -5.38 22.36
C LEU A 340 0.23 -5.58 23.69
N VAL A 341 -1.09 -5.65 23.62
CA VAL A 341 -1.98 -5.92 24.77
C VAL A 341 -2.95 -7.03 24.37
N GLU A 342 -2.91 -8.13 25.13
CA GLU A 342 -3.68 -9.36 24.86
C GLU A 342 -4.72 -9.66 25.95
N THR A 343 -4.61 -9.01 27.11
CA THR A 343 -5.44 -9.31 28.29
C THR A 343 -5.99 -8.03 28.94
N GLY A 344 -7.00 -8.21 29.81
CA GLY A 344 -7.59 -7.15 30.63
C GLY A 344 -8.65 -6.29 29.92
N ILE A 345 -8.40 -5.90 28.67
CA ILE A 345 -9.33 -5.10 27.84
C ILE A 345 -9.88 -5.85 26.62
N THR A 346 -9.49 -7.11 26.46
CA THR A 346 -9.90 -7.99 25.36
C THR A 346 -11.16 -8.79 25.75
N VAL A 347 -11.92 -9.23 24.75
CA VAL A 347 -13.14 -10.04 24.99
C VAL A 347 -12.75 -11.47 25.36
N ASN A 348 -13.27 -11.96 26.49
CA ASN A 348 -13.06 -13.35 26.91
C ASN A 348 -13.56 -14.33 25.84
N ASN A 349 -12.80 -15.39 25.59
CA ASN A 349 -13.06 -16.44 24.59
C ASN A 349 -12.89 -16.03 23.11
N LEU A 350 -12.47 -14.80 22.82
CA LEU A 350 -12.04 -14.42 21.47
C LEU A 350 -10.52 -14.26 21.45
N PHE A 351 -9.90 -14.67 20.36
CA PHE A 351 -8.51 -14.34 20.12
C PHE A 351 -8.44 -12.90 19.59
N GLU A 352 -8.43 -11.96 20.54
CA GLU A 352 -8.40 -10.52 20.32
C GLU A 352 -7.12 -9.90 20.92
N PHE A 353 -6.52 -8.95 20.22
CA PHE A 353 -5.36 -8.21 20.72
C PHE A 353 -5.30 -6.78 20.16
N TYR A 354 -4.62 -5.90 20.89
CA TYR A 354 -4.33 -4.53 20.47
C TYR A 354 -2.85 -4.36 20.21
N LEU A 355 -2.48 -3.79 19.06
CA LEU A 355 -1.09 -3.54 18.69
C LEU A 355 -0.89 -2.08 18.28
N VAL A 356 0.05 -1.40 18.94
CA VAL A 356 0.56 -0.07 18.54
C VAL A 356 1.81 -0.29 17.68
N SER A 357 1.61 -0.50 16.38
CA SER A 357 2.71 -0.84 15.48
C SER A 357 3.57 0.36 15.03
N HIS A 358 3.17 1.60 15.31
CA HIS A 358 3.78 2.80 14.75
C HIS A 358 4.27 3.76 15.85
N ALA A 359 5.24 4.62 15.51
CA ALA A 359 5.68 5.69 16.40
C ALA A 359 4.67 6.85 16.41
N GLY A 360 4.20 7.25 17.59
CA GLY A 360 3.29 8.37 17.78
C GLY A 360 3.96 9.73 17.63
N ILE A 361 3.93 10.29 16.42
CA ILE A 361 4.56 11.59 16.10
C ILE A 361 3.87 12.74 16.84
N GLN A 362 2.54 12.80 16.75
CA GLN A 362 1.73 13.88 17.30
C GLN A 362 0.45 13.31 17.90
N GLY A 363 0.08 13.84 19.07
CA GLY A 363 -1.12 13.43 19.80
C GLY A 363 -1.00 12.00 20.34
N THR A 364 -2.13 11.45 20.76
CA THR A 364 -2.18 10.08 21.31
C THR A 364 -2.32 9.05 20.20
N SER A 365 -1.43 8.07 20.21
CA SER A 365 -1.45 6.93 19.28
C SER A 365 -2.72 6.12 19.45
N ARG A 366 -3.29 5.69 18.33
CA ARG A 366 -4.42 4.77 18.33
C ARG A 366 -3.89 3.36 18.12
N PRO A 367 -3.99 2.44 19.11
CA PRO A 367 -3.71 1.04 18.86
C PRO A 367 -4.68 0.52 17.79
N THR A 368 -4.24 -0.43 16.97
CA THR A 368 -5.16 -1.17 16.10
C THR A 368 -5.64 -2.40 16.85
N LYS A 369 -6.96 -2.61 16.85
CA LYS A 369 -7.60 -3.81 17.39
C LYS A 369 -7.59 -4.90 16.31
N TYR A 370 -7.19 -6.12 16.66
CA TYR A 370 -7.23 -7.28 15.80
C TYR A 370 -8.04 -8.40 16.47
N VAL A 371 -8.78 -9.15 15.65
CA VAL A 371 -9.55 -10.33 16.08
C VAL A 371 -9.26 -11.44 15.08
N VAL A 372 -8.70 -12.56 15.54
CA VAL A 372 -8.55 -13.77 14.72
C VAL A 372 -9.92 -14.45 14.66
N MET A 373 -10.59 -14.30 13.52
CA MET A 373 -11.98 -14.75 13.34
C MET A 373 -12.05 -16.20 12.87
N TRP A 374 -11.01 -16.69 12.18
CA TRP A 374 -10.89 -18.06 11.72
C TRP A 374 -9.42 -18.44 11.52
N ASP A 375 -9.01 -19.67 11.83
CA ASP A 375 -7.63 -20.12 11.62
C ASP A 375 -7.51 -21.63 11.36
N ASP A 376 -7.59 -22.04 10.09
CA ASP A 376 -7.32 -23.41 9.65
C ASP A 376 -5.81 -23.73 9.72
N ASN A 377 -4.94 -22.71 9.66
CA ASN A 377 -3.47 -22.88 9.69
C ASN A 377 -2.94 -23.20 11.10
N ARG A 378 -3.77 -23.02 12.14
CA ARG A 378 -3.43 -23.28 13.56
C ARG A 378 -2.14 -22.58 13.98
N MET A 379 -2.02 -21.31 13.61
CA MET A 379 -0.85 -20.50 13.91
C MET A 379 -0.75 -20.23 15.41
N PRO A 380 0.43 -20.42 16.02
CA PRO A 380 0.67 -20.00 17.40
C PRO A 380 0.37 -18.50 17.58
N PRO A 381 -0.22 -18.08 18.72
CA PRO A 381 -0.55 -16.68 18.95
C PRO A 381 0.62 -15.71 18.77
N ASP A 382 1.80 -16.06 19.29
CA ASP A 382 3.02 -15.25 19.15
C ASP A 382 3.39 -15.01 17.70
N GLU A 383 3.22 -16.01 16.83
CA GLU A 383 3.54 -15.87 15.41
C GLU A 383 2.55 -14.97 14.69
N ILE A 384 1.26 -14.98 15.06
CA ILE A 384 0.28 -14.04 14.53
C ILE A 384 0.64 -12.60 14.92
N HIS A 385 1.04 -12.38 16.18
CA HIS A 385 1.44 -11.07 16.67
C HIS A 385 2.69 -10.56 15.95
N GLU A 386 3.73 -11.39 15.86
CA GLU A 386 4.97 -11.06 15.16
C GLU A 386 4.71 -10.81 13.68
N MET A 387 4.04 -11.73 12.97
CA MET A 387 3.68 -11.58 11.56
C MET A 387 2.92 -10.28 11.30
N THR A 388 1.92 -9.98 12.13
CA THR A 388 1.12 -8.74 12.02
C THR A 388 2.01 -7.51 12.19
N TYR A 389 2.92 -7.52 13.16
CA TYR A 389 3.86 -6.42 13.38
C TYR A 389 4.88 -6.31 12.23
N GLN A 390 5.41 -7.42 11.73
CA GLN A 390 6.34 -7.45 10.62
C GLN A 390 5.74 -6.87 9.34
N LEU A 391 4.49 -7.23 9.00
CA LEU A 391 3.79 -6.68 7.85
C LEU A 391 3.55 -5.17 7.94
N CYS A 392 3.66 -4.55 9.13
CA CYS A 392 3.62 -3.09 9.28
C CYS A 392 4.92 -2.40 8.82
N HIS A 393 5.98 -3.16 8.54
CA HIS A 393 7.29 -2.66 8.12
C HIS A 393 7.57 -2.86 6.61
N THR A 394 6.68 -3.53 5.88
CA THR A 394 6.86 -3.82 4.44
C THR A 394 6.29 -2.74 3.50
N GLN A 395 5.87 -1.59 4.05
CA GLN A 395 5.30 -0.50 3.27
C GLN A 395 6.39 0.18 2.45
N SER A 396 6.21 0.22 1.13
CA SER A 396 7.21 0.69 0.19
C SER A 396 7.38 2.22 0.16
N ARG A 397 6.51 2.97 0.81
CA ARG A 397 6.42 4.44 0.68
C ARG A 397 7.19 5.24 1.75
N CYS A 398 7.67 4.61 2.81
CA CYS A 398 8.38 5.28 3.90
C CYS A 398 9.30 4.34 4.67
N THR A 399 10.27 4.91 5.40
CA THR A 399 11.16 4.16 6.30
C THR A 399 10.62 4.13 7.74
N ARG A 400 9.33 3.83 7.86
CA ARG A 400 8.61 3.83 9.13
C ARG A 400 7.63 2.67 9.20
N SER A 401 7.46 2.12 10.39
CA SER A 401 6.38 1.18 10.65
C SER A 401 5.04 1.92 10.63
N VAL A 402 4.09 1.39 9.89
CA VAL A 402 2.74 1.96 9.76
C VAL A 402 1.78 1.36 10.77
N SER A 403 0.63 2.00 11.01
CA SER A 403 -0.32 1.63 12.06
C SER A 403 -1.14 0.35 11.78
N ILE A 404 -1.09 -0.16 10.55
CA ILE A 404 -1.84 -1.34 10.08
C ILE A 404 -0.95 -2.11 9.10
N PRO A 405 -1.18 -3.43 8.88
CA PRO A 405 -0.40 -4.23 7.95
C PRO A 405 -0.41 -3.64 6.53
N SER A 406 0.72 -3.72 5.85
CA SER A 406 0.89 -3.18 4.50
C SER A 406 -0.17 -3.64 3.49
N PRO A 407 -0.61 -4.92 3.45
CA PRO A 407 -1.70 -5.33 2.55
C PRO A 407 -2.97 -4.48 2.75
N VAL A 408 -3.37 -4.25 3.99
CA VAL A 408 -4.57 -3.45 4.31
C VAL A 408 -4.37 -1.99 3.95
N TYR A 409 -3.17 -1.46 4.21
CA TYR A 409 -2.82 -0.10 3.84
C TYR A 409 -2.91 0.10 2.32
N TYR A 410 -2.39 -0.84 1.54
CA TYR A 410 -2.49 -0.82 0.08
C TYR A 410 -3.95 -0.94 -0.39
N ALA A 411 -4.77 -1.81 0.19
CA ALA A 411 -6.20 -1.89 -0.14
C ALA A 411 -6.94 -0.54 0.06
N LYS A 412 -6.59 0.22 1.12
CA LYS A 412 -7.10 1.59 1.32
C LYS A 412 -6.66 2.55 0.22
N LEU A 413 -5.41 2.46 -0.23
CA LEU A 413 -4.88 3.27 -1.33
C LEU A 413 -5.53 2.93 -2.67
N VAL A 414 -5.81 1.65 -2.91
CA VAL A 414 -6.57 1.18 -4.08
C VAL A 414 -7.97 1.77 -4.05
N ALA A 415 -8.68 1.74 -2.92
CA ALA A 415 -9.99 2.37 -2.81
C ALA A 415 -9.94 3.89 -3.08
N GLN A 416 -8.91 4.59 -2.59
CA GLN A 416 -8.71 6.00 -2.90
C GLN A 416 -8.42 6.24 -4.39
N ARG A 417 -7.66 5.37 -5.04
CA ARG A 417 -7.41 5.45 -6.48
C ARG A 417 -8.67 5.17 -7.28
N ALA A 418 -9.41 4.12 -6.94
CA ALA A 418 -10.66 3.76 -7.58
C ALA A 418 -11.67 4.93 -7.54
N LYS A 419 -11.77 5.66 -6.43
CA LYS A 419 -12.59 6.89 -6.36
C LYS A 419 -12.18 7.96 -7.39
N ILE A 420 -10.88 8.14 -7.62
CA ILE A 420 -10.38 9.10 -8.61
C ILE A 420 -10.73 8.64 -10.03
N LEU A 421 -10.62 7.33 -10.29
CA LEU A 421 -10.98 6.73 -11.57
C LEU A 421 -12.49 6.90 -11.85
N MET A 422 -13.32 6.57 -10.86
CA MET A 422 -14.78 6.63 -10.95
C MET A 422 -15.37 8.05 -10.84
N ALA A 423 -14.55 9.07 -10.58
CA ALA A 423 -15.01 10.46 -10.61
C ALA A 423 -15.33 10.94 -12.04
N ASP A 424 -14.92 10.19 -13.07
CA ASP A 424 -15.34 10.39 -14.45
C ASP A 424 -16.37 9.31 -14.83
N GLU A 425 -17.61 9.71 -15.07
CA GLU A 425 -18.71 8.80 -15.42
C GLU A 425 -18.47 8.05 -16.74
N LYS A 426 -17.56 8.56 -17.59
CA LYS A 426 -17.18 7.92 -18.86
C LYS A 426 -16.03 6.92 -18.71
N PHE A 427 -15.52 6.72 -17.50
CA PHE A 427 -14.43 5.78 -17.28
C PHE A 427 -14.91 4.33 -17.48
N ASP A 428 -14.43 3.69 -18.54
CA ASP A 428 -14.74 2.30 -18.83
C ASP A 428 -13.95 1.36 -17.92
N ILE A 429 -14.62 0.87 -16.86
CA ILE A 429 -14.03 -0.02 -15.87
C ILE A 429 -13.74 -1.42 -16.43
N GLU A 430 -14.51 -1.88 -17.43
CA GLU A 430 -14.31 -3.21 -18.00
C GLU A 430 -13.08 -3.21 -18.92
N LEU A 431 -12.94 -2.19 -19.77
CA LEU A 431 -11.71 -1.99 -20.54
C LEU A 431 -10.47 -1.86 -19.65
N PHE A 432 -10.61 -1.17 -18.52
CA PHE A 432 -9.55 -1.05 -17.53
C PHE A 432 -9.17 -2.42 -16.92
N ARG A 433 -10.16 -3.27 -16.61
CA ARG A 433 -9.93 -4.63 -16.08
C ARG A 433 -9.27 -5.53 -17.09
N GLU A 434 -9.73 -5.52 -18.35
CA GLU A 434 -9.12 -6.32 -19.41
C GLU A 434 -7.64 -6.00 -19.53
N LYS A 435 -7.27 -4.72 -19.61
CA LYS A 435 -5.87 -4.29 -19.65
C LYS A 435 -5.09 -4.66 -18.39
N ALA A 436 -5.67 -4.48 -17.21
CA ALA A 436 -5.02 -4.83 -15.94
C ALA A 436 -4.70 -6.34 -15.83
N LEU A 437 -5.55 -7.19 -16.41
CA LEU A 437 -5.35 -8.64 -16.48
C LEU A 437 -4.25 -9.06 -17.45
N THR A 438 -4.05 -8.31 -18.54
CA THR A 438 -3.01 -8.57 -19.56
C THR A 438 -1.64 -8.05 -19.14
N ASP A 439 -1.58 -6.84 -18.56
CA ASP A 439 -0.33 -6.11 -18.32
C ASP A 439 0.17 -6.20 -16.86
N GLY A 440 -0.62 -6.81 -15.95
CA GLY A 440 -0.24 -7.04 -14.57
C GLY A 440 -0.03 -5.74 -13.78
N MET A 441 -1.10 -4.99 -13.54
CA MET A 441 -1.00 -3.73 -12.80
C MET A 441 -0.51 -3.94 -11.36
N LEU A 442 0.55 -3.22 -11.00
CA LEU A 442 1.04 -3.11 -9.62
C LEU A 442 0.68 -1.73 -9.08
N PHE A 443 -0.17 -1.64 -8.06
CA PHE A 443 -0.29 -0.39 -7.31
C PHE A 443 0.80 -0.35 -6.24
N ALA A 444 1.78 0.53 -6.44
CA ALA A 444 2.74 0.93 -5.41
C ALA A 444 2.31 2.20 -4.67
#